data_AF-A0A5P9D491-F1
#
_entry.id   AF-A0A5P9D491-F1
#
_cell.length_a   1.000
_cell.length_b   1.000
_cell.length_c   1.000
_cell.angle_alpha   90.00
_cell.angle_beta   90.00
_cell.angle_gamma   90.00
#
_symmetry.space_group_name_H-M   'P 1'
#
loop_
_entity.id
_entity.type
_entity.pdbx_description
1 polymer ?
#
loop_
_entity_poly.entity_id
_entity_poly.type
_entity_poly.pdbx_seq_one_letter_code
_entity_poly.pdbx_strand_id
1 'polypeptide(L)'
;MSHVPHELHEEFPEAAEKLHQLKIGDSHFARLADEYHTINREVHRIETDVAPASDEVLEDLKKKRLFLKDQIAAKLAATENTVS
;
A
#
# COMPACT_ATOMS: atom_id res chain seq x y z
N MET A 1 -9.60 -18.09 -3.91
CA MET A 1 -8.45 -17.17 -3.82
C MET A 1 -8.91 -16.00 -2.97
N SER A 2 -8.27 -15.72 -1.83
CA SER A 2 -8.60 -14.53 -1.03
C SER A 2 -8.17 -13.30 -1.83
N HIS A 3 -9.13 -12.62 -2.43
CA HIS A 3 -8.93 -11.30 -3.00
C HIS A 3 -8.87 -10.32 -1.82
N VAL A 4 -7.69 -9.79 -1.54
CA VAL A 4 -7.53 -8.74 -0.53
C VAL A 4 -7.86 -7.43 -1.23
N PRO A 5 -8.94 -6.72 -0.86
CA PRO A 5 -9.27 -5.44 -1.48
C PRO A 5 -8.21 -4.38 -1.15
N HIS A 6 -8.12 -3.32 -1.96
CA HIS A 6 -7.16 -2.22 -1.78
C HIS A 6 -5.71 -2.63 -2.01
N GLU A 7 -5.46 -3.50 -2.98
CA GLU A 7 -4.10 -3.78 -3.41
C GLU A 7 -3.55 -2.59 -4.22
N LEU A 8 -2.23 -2.35 -4.16
CA LEU A 8 -1.62 -1.16 -4.79
C LEU A 8 -1.88 -1.06 -6.30
N HIS A 9 -2.02 -2.19 -6.99
CA HIS A 9 -2.32 -2.21 -8.41
C HIS A 9 -3.77 -1.82 -8.72
N GLU A 10 -4.70 -1.98 -7.78
CA GLU A 10 -6.09 -1.53 -7.90
C GLU A 10 -6.22 -0.03 -7.59
N GLU A 11 -5.43 0.45 -6.62
CA GLU A 11 -5.41 1.86 -6.20
C GLU A 11 -4.68 2.75 -7.23
N PHE A 12 -3.72 2.18 -7.98
CA PHE A 12 -2.92 2.90 -8.98
C PHE A 12 -2.81 2.11 -10.31
N PRO A 13 -3.93 1.82 -11.00
CA PRO A 13 -3.93 0.98 -12.19
C PRO A 13 -3.12 1.58 -13.35
N GLU A 14 -3.15 2.91 -13.49
CA GLU A 14 -2.42 3.66 -14.51
C GLU A 14 -0.91 3.73 -14.24
N ALA A 15 -0.47 3.41 -13.02
CA ALA A 15 0.92 3.46 -12.61
C ALA A 15 1.53 2.07 -12.37
N ALA A 16 0.88 0.99 -12.83
CA ALA A 16 1.30 -0.39 -12.58
C ALA A 16 2.75 -0.67 -13.04
N GLU A 17 3.14 -0.18 -14.21
CA GLU A 17 4.51 -0.34 -14.72
C GLU A 17 5.52 0.46 -13.90
N LYS A 18 5.17 1.69 -13.49
CA LYS A 18 6.02 2.54 -12.64
C LYS A 18 6.19 1.94 -11.24
N LEU A 19 5.12 1.43 -10.66
CA LEU A 19 5.14 0.67 -9.41
C LEU A 19 6.15 -0.48 -9.49
N HIS A 20 6.13 -1.23 -10.58
CA HIS A 20 7.08 -2.32 -10.79
C HIS A 20 8.52 -1.83 -10.89
N GLN A 21 8.77 -0.79 -11.70
CA GLN A 21 10.11 -0.20 -11.86
C GLN A 21 10.66 0.33 -10.53
N LEU A 22 9.87 1.08 -9.76
CA LEU A 22 10.25 1.59 -8.46
C LEU A 22 10.48 0.47 -7.44
N LYS A 23 9.67 -0.60 -7.49
CA LYS A 23 9.85 -1.74 -6.58
C LYS A 23 11.16 -2.49 -6.83
N ILE A 24 11.68 -2.49 -8.06
CA ILE A 24 12.97 -3.13 -8.40
C ILE A 24 14.14 -2.16 -8.22
N GLY A 25 13.96 -0.88 -8.55
CA GLY A 25 15.02 0.13 -8.59
C GLY A 25 15.20 0.96 -7.31
N ASP A 26 14.17 1.09 -6.48
CA ASP A 26 14.19 1.88 -5.24
C ASP A 26 13.90 0.98 -4.02
N SER A 27 14.96 0.64 -3.27
CA SER A 27 14.84 -0.18 -2.06
C SER A 27 13.98 0.44 -0.96
N HIS A 28 13.84 1.78 -0.94
CA HIS A 28 12.93 2.46 -0.02
C HIS A 28 11.48 2.26 -0.47
N PHE A 29 11.22 2.40 -1.77
CA PHE A 29 9.90 2.16 -2.33
C PHE A 29 9.46 0.70 -2.16
N ALA A 30 10.36 -0.25 -2.37
CA ALA A 30 10.08 -1.67 -2.15
C ALA A 30 9.59 -1.94 -0.71
N ARG A 31 10.27 -1.35 0.29
CA ARG A 31 9.85 -1.44 1.70
C ARG A 31 8.49 -0.80 1.95
N LEU A 32 8.22 0.38 1.40
CA LEU A 32 6.92 1.05 1.53
C LEU A 32 5.78 0.19 0.95
N ALA A 33 6.00 -0.38 -0.25
CA ALA A 33 5.01 -1.24 -0.89
C ALA A 33 4.75 -2.51 -0.05
N ASP A 34 5.80 -3.17 0.44
CA ASP A 34 5.67 -4.37 1.26
C ASP A 34 5.01 -4.09 2.61
N GLU A 35 5.32 -2.96 3.24
CA GLU A 35 4.65 -2.51 4.47
C GLU A 35 3.17 -2.23 4.23
N TYR A 36 2.83 -1.55 3.13
CA TYR A 36 1.45 -1.29 2.73
C TYR A 36 0.68 -2.60 2.55
N HIS A 37 1.24 -3.55 1.81
CA HIS A 37 0.63 -4.86 1.60
C HIS A 37 0.43 -5.62 2.92
N THR A 38 1.37 -5.50 3.86
CA THR A 38 1.28 -6.15 5.16
C THR A 38 0.15 -5.54 6.00
N ILE A 39 0.08 -4.22 6.09
CA ILE A 39 -0.98 -3.52 6.83
C ILE A 39 -2.35 -3.79 6.19
N ASN A 40 -2.44 -3.77 4.87
CA ASN A 40 -3.70 -4.03 4.18
C ASN A 40 -4.23 -5.44 4.45
N ARG A 41 -3.34 -6.44 4.47
CA ARG A 41 -3.70 -7.82 4.86
C ARG A 41 -4.15 -7.92 6.32
N GLU A 42 -3.52 -7.18 7.21
CA GLU A 42 -3.91 -7.16 8.63
C GLU A 42 -5.27 -6.50 8.84
N VAL A 43 -5.52 -5.35 8.21
CA VAL A 43 -6.84 -4.69 8.19
C VAL A 43 -7.90 -5.66 7.67
N HIS A 44 -7.66 -6.30 6.53
CA HIS A 44 -8.61 -7.24 5.94
C HIS A 44 -8.89 -8.45 6.86
N ARG A 45 -7.88 -8.98 7.56
CA ARG A 45 -8.05 -10.07 8.53
C ARG A 45 -8.91 -9.67 9.71
N ILE A 46 -8.71 -8.46 10.24
CA ILE A 46 -9.52 -7.92 11.33
C ILE A 46 -10.96 -7.66 10.86
N GLU A 47 -11.15 -7.06 9.69
CA GLU A 47 -12.47 -6.78 9.10
C GLU A 47 -13.26 -8.06 8.76
N THR A 48 -12.57 -9.16 8.48
CA THR A 48 -13.18 -10.47 8.23
C THR A 48 -13.33 -11.33 9.50
N ASP A 49 -13.12 -10.74 10.68
CA ASP A 49 -13.23 -11.36 12.00
C ASP A 49 -12.34 -12.60 12.17
N VAL A 50 -11.24 -12.67 11.39
CA VAL A 50 -10.25 -13.74 11.44
C VAL A 50 -9.27 -13.53 12.61
N ALA A 51 -9.16 -12.30 13.11
CA ALA A 51 -8.32 -11.94 14.26
C ALA A 51 -9.06 -11.02 15.23
N PRO A 52 -9.10 -11.33 16.54
CA PRO A 52 -9.70 -10.43 17.53
C PRO A 52 -8.78 -9.22 17.72
N ALA A 53 -9.19 -8.07 17.21
CA ALA A 53 -8.55 -6.78 17.45
C ALA A 53 -9.59 -5.77 17.95
N SER A 54 -9.15 -4.78 18.73
CA SER A 54 -10.03 -3.68 19.13
C SER A 54 -10.26 -2.74 17.95
N ASP A 55 -11.39 -2.04 17.97
CA ASP A 55 -11.72 -1.00 16.98
C ASP A 55 -10.61 0.07 16.88
N GLU A 56 -9.97 0.40 18.01
CA GLU A 56 -8.83 1.32 18.05
C GLU A 56 -7.63 0.83 17.21
N VAL A 57 -7.30 -0.45 17.29
CA VAL A 57 -6.21 -1.05 16.51
C VAL A 57 -6.55 -1.02 15.02
N LEU A 58 -7.79 -1.35 14.65
CA LEU A 58 -8.24 -1.29 13.27
C LEU A 58 -8.15 0.13 12.70
N GLU A 59 -8.60 1.13 13.46
CA GLU A 59 -8.53 2.53 13.03
C GLU A 59 -7.08 3.03 12.88
N ASP A 60 -6.18 2.64 13.78
CA ASP A 60 -4.76 2.98 13.64
C ASP A 60 -4.10 2.30 12.44
N LEU A 61 -4.46 1.06 12.13
CA LEU A 61 -3.99 0.38 10.92
C LEU A 61 -4.53 1.05 9.64
N LYS A 62 -5.79 1.48 9.63
CA LYS A 62 -6.36 2.24 8.50
C LYS A 62 -5.64 3.57 8.29
N LYS A 63 -5.33 4.31 9.37
CA LYS A 63 -4.53 5.54 9.29
C LYS A 63 -3.13 5.28 8.73
N LYS A 64 -2.47 4.22 9.19
CA LYS A 64 -1.15 3.82 8.65
C LYS A 64 -1.24 3.44 7.16
N ARG A 65 -2.27 2.70 6.76
CA ARG A 65 -2.52 2.36 5.35
C ARG A 65 -2.66 3.62 4.49
N LEU A 66 -3.43 4.60 4.95
CA LEU A 66 -3.60 5.88 4.27
C LEU A 66 -2.25 6.63 4.14
N PHE A 67 -1.51 6.73 5.24
CA PHE A 67 -0.20 7.39 5.25
C PHE A 67 0.81 6.73 4.29
N LEU A 68 0.85 5.40 4.23
CA LEU A 68 1.69 4.67 3.28
C LEU A 68 1.24 4.89 1.83
N LYS A 69 -0.07 4.90 1.57
CA LYS A 69 -0.63 5.23 0.25
C LYS A 69 -0.18 6.62 -0.21
N ASP A 70 -0.23 7.62 0.67
CA ASP A 70 0.20 8.99 0.34
C ASP A 70 1.69 9.06 0.02
N GLN A 71 2.53 8.34 0.78
CA GLN A 71 3.97 8.26 0.48
C GLN A 71 4.26 7.58 -0.86
N ILE A 72 3.54 6.51 -1.18
CA ILE A 72 3.66 5.80 -2.46
C ILE A 72 3.24 6.73 -3.61
N ALA A 73 2.11 7.43 -3.47
CA ALA A 73 1.63 8.39 -4.45
C ALA A 73 2.65 9.53 -4.67
N ALA A 74 3.23 10.07 -3.60
CA ALA A 74 4.27 11.10 -3.69
C ALA A 74 5.52 10.61 -4.44
N LYS A 75 5.94 9.36 -4.21
CA LYS A 75 7.07 8.74 -4.93
C LYS A 75 6.77 8.53 -6.41
N LEU A 76 5.54 8.11 -6.73
CA LEU A 76 5.09 7.96 -8.11
C LEU A 76 5.10 9.31 -8.83
N ALA A 77 4.52 10.35 -8.23
CA ALA A 77 4.49 11.70 -8.79
C ALA A 77 5.91 12.31 -8.96
N ALA A 78 6.80 12.11 -7.99
CA ALA A 78 8.19 12.57 -8.09
C ALA A 78 8.95 11.92 -9.25
N THR A 79 8.63 10.67 -9.57
CA THR A 79 9.22 9.93 -10.69
C THR A 79 8.71 10.46 -12.04
N GLU A 80 7.48 10.99 -12.11
CA GLU A 80 6.96 11.61 -13.33
C GLU A 80 7.69 12.90 -13.71
N ASN A 81 8.10 13.69 -12.72
CA ASN A 81 8.80 14.95 -12.95
C ASN A 81 10.29 14.79 -13.34
N THR A 82 10.86 13.59 -13.23
CA THR A 82 12.28 13.34 -13.52
C THR A 82 12.53 12.84 -14.95
N VAL A 83 11.48 12.61 -15.74
CA VAL A 83 11.56 12.14 -17.14
C VAL A 83 11.32 13.28 -18.15
N SER A 84 11.46 14.55 -17.73
CA SER A 84 11.40 15.73 -18.62
C SER A 84 12.78 16.30 -18.94
#